data_AF-A0A0B2ST76-F1
#
_entry.id   AF-A0A0B2ST76-F1
#
_cell.length_a   1.000
_cell.length_b   1.000
_cell.length_c   1.000
_cell.angle_alpha   90.00
_cell.angle_beta   90.00
_cell.angle_gamma   90.00
#
_symmetry.space_group_name_H-M   'P 1'
#
loop_
_entity.id
_entity.type
_entity.pdbx_description
1 polymer ?
#
loop_
_entity_poly.entity_id
_entity_poly.type
_entity_poly.pdbx_seq_one_letter_code
_entity_poly.pdbx_strand_id
1 'polypeptide(L)'
;IKWKLGSGDQILFWEDAWMGDGRTLRERYPDLYQISSHKAETVGNLGSFGEAGWQWNFSWRRNLFDHEMVSASDFIDQVSALSPNATFKDQWVWGADPKGTFSTSSAY
;
A
#
# COMPACT_ATOMS: atom_id res chain seq x y z
N ILE A 1 -3.70 13.76 -5.09
CA ILE A 1 -4.47 12.62 -5.62
C ILE A 1 -3.98 11.39 -4.86
N LYS A 2 -4.86 10.57 -4.28
CA LYS A 2 -4.46 9.39 -3.48
C LYS A 2 -5.09 8.13 -4.04
N TRP A 3 -4.32 7.06 -4.07
CA TRP A 3 -4.85 5.75 -4.43
C TRP A 3 -5.64 5.18 -3.26
N LYS A 4 -6.82 4.63 -3.53
CA LYS A 4 -7.57 3.80 -2.61
C LYS A 4 -7.25 2.36 -2.94
N LEU A 5 -6.59 1.71 -1.99
CA LEU A 5 -6.19 0.32 -2.05
C LEU A 5 -7.43 -0.56 -2.24
N GLY A 6 -7.56 -1.17 -3.42
CA GLY A 6 -8.56 -2.18 -3.75
C GLY A 6 -7.87 -3.52 -3.93
N SER A 7 -7.77 -3.97 -5.17
CA SER A 7 -7.12 -5.22 -5.57
C SER A 7 -5.59 -5.11 -5.54
N GLY A 8 -5.04 -3.90 -5.57
CA GLY A 8 -3.61 -3.65 -5.56
C GLY A 8 -2.89 -4.01 -6.87
N ASP A 9 -3.61 -4.38 -7.92
CA ASP A 9 -3.02 -4.84 -9.19
C ASP A 9 -2.44 -3.67 -10.00
N GLN A 10 -2.97 -2.46 -9.81
CA GLN A 10 -2.54 -1.26 -10.54
C GLN A 10 -1.67 -0.30 -9.70
N ILE A 11 -1.51 -0.58 -8.41
CA ILE A 11 -0.82 0.31 -7.46
C ILE A 11 0.58 -0.24 -7.22
N LEU A 12 1.61 0.53 -7.57
CA LEU A 12 2.98 0.19 -7.24
C LEU A 12 3.19 0.39 -5.75
N PHE A 13 3.55 -0.68 -5.05
CA PHE A 13 3.62 -0.67 -3.59
C PHE A 13 4.60 0.39 -3.07
N TRP A 14 5.76 0.53 -3.71
CA TRP A 14 6.80 1.47 -3.29
C TRP A 14 6.69 2.84 -3.92
N GLU A 15 6.24 2.92 -5.18
CA GLU A 15 6.25 4.15 -5.96
C GLU A 15 4.95 4.95 -5.88
N ASP A 16 3.82 4.30 -5.58
CA ASP A 16 2.55 4.99 -5.45
C ASP A 16 2.26 5.42 -4.01
N ALA A 17 1.60 6.58 -3.88
CA ALA A 17 1.14 7.13 -2.61
C ALA A 17 -0.27 6.61 -2.28
N TRP A 18 -0.34 5.41 -1.69
CA TRP A 18 -1.58 4.76 -1.26
C TRP A 18 -1.82 4.77 0.26
N MET A 19 -0.81 5.13 1.06
CA MET A 19 -0.87 5.22 2.55
C MET A 19 -1.68 6.43 3.08
N GLY A 20 -2.46 7.12 2.25
CA GLY A 20 -3.29 8.27 2.64
C GLY A 20 -2.56 9.59 2.92
N ASP A 21 -1.28 9.54 3.30
CA ASP A 21 -0.43 10.72 3.60
C ASP A 21 0.10 11.46 2.36
N GLY A 22 -0.16 10.92 1.17
CA GLY A 22 0.35 11.48 -0.09
C GLY A 22 1.86 11.26 -0.32
N ARG A 23 2.56 10.66 0.64
CA ARG A 23 3.95 10.20 0.50
C ARG A 23 4.01 8.74 0.09
N THR A 24 5.06 8.42 -0.65
CA THR A 24 5.35 7.06 -1.10
C THR A 24 6.10 6.28 -0.02
N LEU A 25 5.92 4.95 0.01
CA LEU A 25 6.62 4.10 0.96
C LEU A 25 8.14 4.17 0.77
N ARG A 26 8.62 4.38 -0.45
CA ARG A 26 10.05 4.55 -0.74
C ARG A 26 10.65 5.80 -0.09
N GLU A 27 9.87 6.87 0.05
CA GLU A 27 10.34 8.12 0.68
C GLU A 27 10.33 8.01 2.20
N ARG A 28 9.39 7.24 2.74
CA ARG A 28 9.27 7.03 4.19
C ARG A 28 10.29 6.01 4.70
N TYR A 29 10.58 4.98 3.91
CA TYR A 29 11.53 3.93 4.24
C TYR A 29 12.52 3.69 3.08
N PRO A 30 13.43 4.64 2.81
CA PRO A 30 14.40 4.52 1.71
C PRO A 30 15.36 3.36 1.92
N ASP A 31 15.70 3.03 3.17
CA ASP A 31 16.54 1.89 3.52
C ASP A 31 15.88 0.57 3.09
N LEU A 32 14.61 0.36 3.47
CA LEU A 32 13.83 -0.83 3.07
C LEU A 32 13.67 -0.93 1.55
N TYR A 33 13.48 0.20 0.87
CA TYR A 33 13.40 0.25 -0.60
C TYR A 33 14.72 -0.15 -1.28
N GLN A 34 15.87 0.25 -0.73
CA GLN A 34 17.17 -0.13 -1.30
C GLN A 34 17.42 -1.64 -1.25
N ILE A 35 17.05 -2.27 -0.13
CA ILE A 35 17.27 -3.69 0.12
C ILE A 35 16.19 -4.60 -0.45
N SER A 36 15.01 -4.05 -0.75
CA SER A 36 13.94 -4.81 -1.38
C SER A 36 14.33 -5.20 -2.81
N SER A 37 14.09 -6.46 -3.18
CA SER A 37 14.25 -6.89 -4.57
C SER A 37 13.06 -6.45 -5.45
N HIS A 38 11.92 -6.19 -4.82
CA HIS A 38 10.61 -5.97 -5.43
C HIS A 38 10.27 -4.46 -5.50
N LYS A 39 11.13 -3.69 -6.17
CA LYS A 39 11.04 -2.21 -6.17
C LYS A 39 9.87 -1.65 -6.99
N ALA A 40 9.50 -2.34 -8.06
CA ALA A 40 8.43 -1.96 -8.99
C ALA A 40 7.28 -2.98 -9.00
N GLU A 41 7.09 -3.68 -7.88
CA GLU A 41 6.02 -4.66 -7.75
C GLU A 41 4.74 -3.98 -7.27
N THR A 42 3.62 -4.51 -7.76
CA THR A 42 2.30 -4.04 -7.40
C THR A 42 1.89 -4.61 -6.05
N VAL A 43 1.00 -3.91 -5.35
CA VAL A 43 0.47 -4.37 -4.05
C VAL A 43 -0.11 -5.78 -4.18
N GLY A 44 -0.80 -6.07 -5.29
CA GLY A 44 -1.39 -7.35 -5.61
C GLY A 44 -0.39 -8.48 -5.83
N ASN A 45 0.84 -8.17 -6.25
CA ASN A 45 1.90 -9.17 -6.44
C ASN A 45 2.79 -9.32 -5.20
N LEU A 46 2.86 -8.28 -4.36
CA LEU A 46 3.57 -8.28 -3.09
C LEU A 46 2.82 -8.97 -1.95
N GLY A 47 1.61 -9.45 -2.19
CA GLY A 47 0.90 -10.28 -1.24
C GLY A 47 -0.08 -11.20 -1.93
N SER A 48 -0.55 -12.18 -1.19
CA SER A 48 -1.47 -13.21 -1.69
C SER A 48 -2.61 -13.36 -0.71
N PHE A 49 -3.82 -13.58 -1.24
CA PHE A 49 -4.97 -13.94 -0.41
C PHE A 49 -4.88 -15.43 -0.08
N GLY A 50 -4.38 -15.74 1.12
CA GLY A 50 -4.34 -17.10 1.65
C GLY A 50 -5.63 -17.48 2.38
N GLU A 51 -5.68 -18.69 2.94
CA GLU A 51 -6.83 -19.21 3.68
C GLU A 51 -7.17 -18.38 4.94
N ALA A 52 -6.16 -17.76 5.55
CA ALA A 52 -6.31 -16.88 6.71
C ALA A 52 -6.53 -15.39 6.36
N GLY A 53 -6.67 -15.07 5.06
CA GLY A 53 -6.79 -13.71 4.56
C GLY A 53 -5.53 -13.22 3.86
N TRP A 54 -5.40 -11.90 3.74
CA TRP A 54 -4.31 -11.26 3.04
C TRP A 54 -2.97 -11.44 3.75
N GLN A 55 -1.98 -11.96 3.03
CA GLN A 55 -0.62 -12.16 3.51
C GLN A 55 0.36 -11.42 2.63
N TRP A 56 1.18 -10.57 3.24
CA TRP A 56 2.24 -9.86 2.55
C TRP A 56 3.48 -10.75 2.37
N ASN A 57 4.01 -10.79 1.15
CA ASN A 57 5.18 -11.57 0.76
C ASN A 57 6.34 -10.64 0.35
N PHE A 58 7.05 -10.11 1.34
CA PHE A 58 8.22 -9.26 1.12
C PHE A 58 9.49 -10.08 0.99
N SER A 59 10.23 -9.88 -0.11
CA SER A 59 11.57 -10.48 -0.26
C SER A 59 12.66 -9.41 -0.29
N TRP A 60 13.52 -9.46 0.71
CA TRP A 60 14.70 -8.60 0.82
C TRP A 60 15.95 -9.32 0.32
N ARG A 61 16.87 -8.59 -0.32
CA ARG A 61 18.13 -9.14 -0.84
C ARG A 61 19.17 -9.42 0.24
N ARG A 62 19.02 -8.79 1.40
CA ARG A 62 19.89 -8.95 2.58
C ARG A 62 19.03 -9.00 3.84
N ASN A 63 19.59 -9.54 4.92
CA ASN A 63 18.99 -9.40 6.24
C ASN A 63 18.92 -7.92 6.64
N LEU A 64 17.80 -7.55 7.25
CA LEU A 64 17.60 -6.26 7.90
C LEU A 64 18.59 -6.14 9.06
N PHE A 65 19.31 -5.02 9.16
CA PHE A 65 20.08 -4.69 10.37
C PHE A 65 19.15 -4.26 11.50
N ASP A 66 19.62 -4.27 12.75
CA ASP A 66 18.83 -3.87 13.94
C ASP A 66 18.09 -2.54 13.75
N HIS A 67 18.75 -1.54 13.15
CA HIS A 67 18.13 -0.22 12.90
C HIS A 67 17.06 -0.25 11.80
N GLU A 68 17.23 -1.10 10.77
CA GLU A 68 16.26 -1.30 9.70
C GLU A 68 15.11 -2.19 10.16
N MET A 69 15.38 -3.12 11.08
CA MET A 69 14.42 -4.07 11.61
C MET A 69 13.34 -3.36 12.42
N VAL A 70 13.70 -2.38 13.25
CA VAL A 70 12.70 -1.54 13.95
C VAL A 70 11.80 -0.82 12.96
N SER A 71 12.39 -0.24 11.90
CA SER A 71 11.63 0.45 10.85
C SER A 71 10.77 -0.51 10.04
N ALA A 72 11.26 -1.73 9.78
CA ALA A 72 10.53 -2.79 9.11
C ALA A 72 9.36 -3.28 9.96
N SER A 73 9.52 -3.43 11.27
CA SER A 73 8.43 -3.84 12.17
C SER A 73 7.30 -2.81 12.16
N ASP A 74 7.62 -1.53 12.29
CA ASP A 74 6.64 -0.44 12.20
C ASP A 74 5.96 -0.39 10.81
N PHE A 75 6.74 -0.60 9.75
CA PHE A 75 6.23 -0.70 8.39
C PHE A 75 5.27 -1.89 8.22
N ILE A 76 5.63 -3.08 8.70
CA ILE A 76 4.79 -4.28 8.62
C ILE A 76 3.51 -4.06 9.42
N ASP A 77 3.57 -3.46 10.61
CA ASP A 77 2.39 -3.13 11.41
C ASP A 77 1.44 -2.21 10.64
N GLN A 78 1.94 -1.08 10.12
CA GLN A 78 1.14 -0.16 9.31
C GLN A 78 0.54 -0.82 8.05
N VAL A 79 1.32 -1.66 7.37
CA VAL A 79 0.89 -2.32 6.13
C VAL A 79 -0.06 -3.49 6.43
N SER A 80 0.08 -4.17 7.56
CA SER A 80 -0.87 -5.18 8.02
C SER A 80 -2.22 -4.59 8.42
N ALA A 81 -2.22 -3.35 8.94
CA ALA A 81 -3.45 -2.59 9.17
C ALA A 81 -4.17 -2.22 7.86
N LEU A 82 -3.44 -2.20 6.74
CA LEU A 82 -3.94 -1.88 5.41
C LEU A 82 -4.07 -3.15 4.57
N SER A 83 -5.18 -3.85 4.72
CA SER A 83 -5.47 -5.02 3.88
C SER A 83 -6.07 -4.57 2.54
N PRO A 84 -5.45 -4.91 1.39
CA PRO A 84 -6.09 -4.74 0.10
C PRO A 84 -7.34 -5.62 0.06
N ASN A 85 -8.41 -5.04 -0.46
CA ASN A 85 -9.68 -5.73 -0.60
C ASN A 85 -9.79 -6.22 -2.04
N ALA A 86 -9.43 -7.49 -2.27
CA ALA A 86 -9.50 -8.13 -3.58
C ALA A 86 -10.92 -8.09 -4.21
N THR A 87 -11.97 -7.82 -3.43
CA THR A 87 -13.33 -7.64 -3.93
C THR A 87 -13.52 -6.31 -4.66
N PHE A 88 -12.73 -5.27 -4.35
CA PHE A 88 -12.85 -3.95 -4.95
C PHE A 88 -11.68 -3.64 -5.87
N LYS A 89 -11.95 -3.06 -7.05
CA LYS A 89 -10.89 -2.55 -7.92
C LYS A 89 -10.22 -1.31 -7.32
N ASP A 90 -8.96 -1.09 -7.68
CA ASP A 90 -8.21 0.10 -7.30
C ASP A 90 -8.95 1.35 -7.79
N GLN A 91 -9.16 2.30 -6.88
CA GLN A 91 -9.88 3.54 -7.17
C GLN A 91 -9.02 4.75 -6.85
N TRP A 92 -9.10 5.77 -7.70
CA TRP A 92 -8.46 7.05 -7.45
C TRP A 92 -9.37 7.89 -6.56
N VAL A 93 -8.94 8.17 -5.34
CA VAL A 93 -9.67 9.06 -4.44
C VAL A 93 -9.00 10.42 -4.47
N TRP A 94 -9.76 11.44 -4.89
CA TRP A 94 -9.34 12.82 -4.73
C TRP A 94 -9.48 13.18 -3.25
N GLY A 95 -8.35 13.48 -2.60
CA GLY A 95 -8.32 14.02 -1.25
C GLY A 95 -8.75 15.48 -1.23
N ALA A 96 -9.94 15.79 -1.74
CA ALA A 96 -10.59 17.07 -1.56
C ALA A 96 -11.73 16.88 -0.55
N ASP A 97 -11.41 17.27 0.68
CA ASP A 97 -12.25 17.66 1.83
C ASP A 97 -12.97 16.64 2.74
N PRO A 98 -13.05 16.94 4.07
CA PRO A 98 -13.64 16.09 5.13
C PRO A 98 -15.15 16.27 5.36
N LYS A 99 -15.87 16.98 4.50
CA LYS A 99 -17.31 17.21 4.71
C LYS A 99 -18.02 17.49 3.39
N GLY A 100 -18.79 16.53 2.91
CA GLY A 100 -19.60 16.74 1.72
C GLY A 100 -20.12 15.45 1.15
N THR A 101 -21.21 14.97 1.72
CA THR A 101 -22.07 13.93 1.17
C THR A 101 -22.36 14.22 -0.31
N PHE A 102 -21.69 13.53 -1.24
CA PHE A 102 -22.12 13.52 -2.64
C PHE A 102 -23.14 12.39 -2.81
N SER A 103 -24.38 12.67 -2.41
CA SER A 103 -25.54 12.02 -3.01
C SER A 103 -25.77 12.70 -4.36
N THR A 104 -25.19 12.16 -5.43
CA THR A 104 -25.70 12.46 -6.79
C THR A 104 -26.68 11.36 -7.13
N SER A 105 -27.90 11.51 -6.61
CA SER A 105 -29.06 10.82 -7.15
C SER A 105 -29.44 11.50 -8.47
N SER A 106 -29.42 10.71 -9.53
CA SER A 106 -30.32 10.76 -10.69
C SER A 106 -30.34 11.98 -11.62
N ALA A 107 -30.02 11.67 -12.88
CA ALA A 107 -30.71 12.06 -14.12
C ALA A 107 -31.03 13.56 -14.38
N TYR A 108 -30.40 14.10 -15.43
CA TYR A 108 -31.15 14.61 -16.58
C TYR A 108 -30.32 14.47 -17.86
#